data_AF-A0AAJ7RQK5-F1
#
_entry.id   AF-A0AAJ7RQK5-F1
#
_cell.length_a   1.000
_cell.length_b   1.000
_cell.length_c   1.000
_cell.angle_alpha   90.00
_cell.angle_beta   90.00
_cell.angle_gamma   90.00
#
_symmetry.space_group_name_H-M   'P 1'
#
loop_
_entity.id
_entity.type
_entity.pdbx_description
1 polymer ?
#
loop_
_entity_poly.entity_id
_entity_poly.type
_entity_poly.pdbx_seq_one_letter_code
_entity_poly.pdbx_strand_id
1 'polypeptide(L)'
;MHKNWVRSILSGDRLFRTMADIVVAEGYAAVGYEYINIDDCWLEKDRSIDGQLVPDRERFPYGMKSLSNYVHSKGLKFGIYEDYGNYTCAGYPGILGFLETDALTFASWDVDFVKLDGCYAHPSEMDQGYPEFGFHLNQTGRPMIYSCSWPVYQIYAGMQPNFSSIIEHCNMWRNFDDIQDSWSSLETIIDYYGNNQDAIVPNAGPGHWNDPDMLIIGNFGLSYEQCKTQMALWAVLAAPLLMSVDLRTIRPEYKAILQNKKIIAVDQDPLGIQGRRIYKHKGIEIWARPITPVYQNYYSYAIAFLNRRTDGTPSDVSVTLKELGLQYPGGYRVEDLYEDVDYGILTPQTKIKVKVNPSGVVILRCDLQLDEIFASSRYTPYTPLNQVFKVRQNSFK
;
A
#
# COMPACT_ATOMS: atom_id res chain seq x y z
N MET A 1 -6.09 23.90 18.95
CA MET A 1 -7.04 23.11 19.76
C MET A 1 -7.67 22.07 18.86
N HIS A 2 -7.88 20.84 19.36
CA HIS A 2 -8.10 19.56 18.66
C HIS A 2 -6.83 18.81 18.22
N LYS A 3 -6.12 18.30 19.23
CA LYS A 3 -5.22 17.14 19.13
C LYS A 3 -5.96 15.97 19.78
N ASN A 4 -6.87 15.32 19.06
CA ASN A 4 -7.48 14.06 19.51
C ASN A 4 -6.66 12.92 18.91
N TRP A 5 -5.53 12.63 19.53
CA TRP A 5 -4.71 11.47 19.22
C TRP A 5 -5.15 10.32 20.13
N VAL A 6 -5.81 9.31 19.56
CA VAL A 6 -5.97 8.00 20.20
C VAL A 6 -5.30 6.98 19.28
N ARG A 7 -3.97 7.04 19.17
CA ARG A 7 -3.17 5.85 18.85
C ARG A 7 -2.94 5.13 20.17
N SER A 8 -3.18 3.83 20.19
CA SER A 8 -2.87 2.95 21.32
C SER A 8 -1.41 3.14 21.76
N ILE A 9 -1.17 3.90 22.84
CA ILE A 9 0.14 4.09 23.48
C ILE A 9 0.45 2.85 24.34
N LEU A 10 0.64 1.72 23.67
CA LEU A 10 1.22 0.51 24.25
C LEU A 10 2.22 -0.11 23.26
N SER A 11 3.09 0.71 22.65
CA SER A 11 4.24 0.19 21.90
C SER A 11 5.23 -0.41 22.90
N GLY A 12 5.28 -1.73 22.96
CA GLY A 12 6.19 -2.46 23.84
C GLY A 12 6.44 -3.85 23.30
N ASP A 13 7.55 -4.44 23.73
CA ASP A 13 8.08 -5.73 23.26
C ASP A 13 6.98 -6.82 23.25
N ARG A 14 6.18 -6.90 24.32
CA ARG A 14 5.09 -7.88 24.42
C ARG A 14 4.04 -7.73 23.32
N LEU A 15 3.70 -6.51 22.91
CA LEU A 15 2.72 -6.28 21.85
C LEU A 15 3.22 -6.88 20.54
N PHE A 16 4.44 -6.54 20.13
CA PHE A 16 5.01 -7.00 18.86
C PHE A 16 5.25 -8.50 18.82
N ARG A 17 5.68 -9.12 19.93
CA ARG A 17 5.76 -10.59 20.03
C ARG A 17 4.40 -11.25 19.86
N THR A 18 3.37 -10.70 20.51
CA THR A 18 1.99 -11.20 20.40
C THR A 18 1.48 -11.07 18.97
N MET A 19 1.74 -9.94 18.30
CA MET A 19 1.34 -9.75 16.91
C MET A 19 2.09 -10.69 15.96
N ALA A 20 3.39 -10.92 16.17
CA ALA A 20 4.15 -11.91 15.41
C ALA A 20 3.57 -13.32 15.56
N ASP A 21 3.19 -13.73 16.77
CA ASP A 21 2.54 -15.02 17.01
C ASP A 21 1.20 -15.14 16.28
N ILE A 22 0.37 -14.09 16.33
CA ILE A 22 -0.94 -14.09 15.69
C ILE A 22 -0.83 -14.08 14.16
N VAL A 23 0.09 -13.30 13.59
CA VAL A 23 0.31 -13.24 12.14
C VAL A 23 0.60 -14.64 11.58
N VAL A 24 1.39 -15.45 12.30
CA VAL A 24 1.64 -16.85 11.92
C VAL A 24 0.44 -17.74 12.23
N ALA A 25 -0.03 -17.76 13.48
CA ALA A 25 -1.04 -18.70 13.95
C ALA A 25 -2.40 -18.55 13.26
N GLU A 26 -2.77 -17.31 12.91
CA GLU A 26 -4.05 -16.98 12.30
C GLU A 26 -3.99 -16.94 10.76
N GLY A 27 -2.85 -17.27 10.15
CA GLY A 27 -2.71 -17.48 8.70
C GLY A 27 -2.41 -16.24 7.86
N TYR A 28 -2.10 -15.10 8.48
CA TYR A 28 -1.72 -13.88 7.74
C TYR A 28 -0.38 -14.07 7.01
N ALA A 29 0.60 -14.70 7.67
CA ALA A 29 1.87 -15.07 7.04
C ALA A 29 1.64 -15.98 5.82
N ALA A 30 0.69 -16.92 5.90
CA ALA A 30 0.39 -17.86 4.83
C ALA A 30 -0.26 -17.22 3.59
N VAL A 31 -0.72 -15.97 3.69
CA VAL A 31 -1.25 -15.18 2.57
C VAL A 31 -0.33 -14.01 2.18
N GLY A 32 0.87 -13.92 2.76
CA GLY A 32 1.92 -12.98 2.33
C GLY A 32 2.21 -11.82 3.29
N TYR A 33 1.51 -11.69 4.42
CA TYR A 33 1.87 -10.67 5.41
C TYR A 33 3.11 -11.11 6.20
N GLU A 34 4.27 -10.58 5.83
CA GLU A 34 5.55 -11.03 6.39
C GLU A 34 6.29 -10.02 7.27
N TYR A 35 5.89 -8.74 7.30
CA TYR A 35 6.57 -7.68 8.06
C TYR A 35 5.84 -7.33 9.37
N ILE A 36 6.60 -7.25 10.47
CA ILE A 36 6.18 -6.68 11.76
C ILE A 36 6.97 -5.39 11.97
N ASN A 37 6.30 -4.26 11.73
CA ASN A 37 6.93 -2.95 11.75
C ASN A 37 6.58 -2.18 13.04
N ILE A 38 7.61 -1.65 13.70
CA ILE A 38 7.46 -0.66 14.76
C ILE A 38 7.37 0.74 14.12
N ASP A 39 6.46 1.57 14.61
CA ASP A 39 6.34 2.99 14.23
C ASP A 39 6.90 3.88 15.36
N ASP A 40 6.59 5.18 15.37
CA ASP A 40 7.14 6.13 16.34
C ASP A 40 6.91 5.72 17.82
N CYS A 41 7.59 6.40 18.73
CA CYS A 41 7.52 6.25 20.19
C CYS A 41 8.19 4.98 20.75
N TRP A 42 9.14 4.33 20.07
CA TRP A 42 9.85 3.17 20.62
C TRP A 42 11.11 3.51 21.45
N LEU A 43 11.58 4.75 21.33
CA LEU A 43 12.81 5.28 21.91
C LEU A 43 12.66 5.74 23.37
N GLU A 44 13.78 5.79 24.09
CA GLU A 44 13.99 6.71 25.22
C GLU A 44 13.99 8.18 24.74
N LYS A 45 13.86 9.14 25.66
CA LYS A 45 13.93 10.57 25.29
C LYS A 45 15.32 11.08 24.95
N ASP A 46 16.36 10.35 25.35
CA ASP A 46 17.75 10.70 25.11
C ASP A 46 18.49 9.53 24.45
N ARG A 47 19.42 9.87 23.56
CA ARG A 47 20.43 8.93 23.06
C ARG A 47 21.35 8.50 24.20
N SER A 48 22.03 7.38 24.02
CA SER A 48 23.12 6.99 24.93
C SER A 48 24.27 8.00 24.92
N ILE A 49 25.19 7.89 25.88
CA ILE A 49 26.37 8.77 25.94
C ILE A 49 27.27 8.64 24.69
N ASP A 50 27.22 7.50 24.00
CA ASP A 50 27.94 7.22 22.76
C ASP A 50 27.13 7.61 21.51
N GLY A 51 26.03 8.35 21.67
CA GLY A 51 25.18 8.84 20.57
C GLY A 51 24.24 7.81 19.96
N GLN A 52 24.22 6.57 20.45
CA GLN A 52 23.33 5.50 19.93
C GLN A 52 21.87 5.73 20.32
N LEU A 53 20.94 5.37 19.43
CA LEU A 53 19.52 5.23 19.74
C LEU A 53 19.31 4.17 20.84
N VAL A 54 18.43 4.46 21.79
CA VAL A 54 18.12 3.57 22.92
C VAL A 54 16.63 3.28 22.90
N PRO A 55 16.20 2.00 22.77
CA PRO A 55 14.81 1.66 22.96
C PRO A 55 14.40 1.89 24.41
N ASP A 56 13.16 2.33 24.63
CA ASP A 56 12.61 2.53 25.97
C ASP A 56 12.79 1.28 26.84
N ARG A 57 13.50 1.41 27.96
CA ARG A 57 13.92 0.25 28.76
C ARG A 57 12.78 -0.42 29.50
N GLU A 58 11.71 0.30 29.79
CA GLU A 58 10.53 -0.27 30.46
C GLU A 58 9.67 -1.04 29.47
N ARG A 59 9.47 -0.48 28.28
CA ARG A 59 8.60 -1.06 27.23
C ARG A 59 9.31 -2.11 26.40
N PHE A 60 10.62 -2.00 26.24
CA PHE A 60 11.48 -2.94 25.50
C PHE A 60 12.66 -3.42 26.35
N PRO A 61 12.40 -4.12 27.48
CA PRO A 61 13.42 -4.51 28.44
C PRO A 61 14.47 -5.49 27.88
N TYR A 62 14.19 -6.13 26.74
CA TYR A 62 15.10 -7.05 26.07
C TYR A 62 15.84 -6.43 24.87
N GLY A 63 15.55 -5.16 24.54
CA GLY A 63 16.12 -4.43 23.41
C GLY A 63 15.61 -4.89 22.04
N MET A 64 15.89 -4.06 21.01
CA MET A 64 15.41 -4.28 19.64
C MET A 64 15.96 -5.54 18.99
N LYS A 65 17.24 -5.87 19.23
CA LYS A 65 17.83 -7.12 18.71
C LYS A 65 17.06 -8.36 19.15
N SER A 66 16.65 -8.42 20.42
CA SER A 66 15.89 -9.56 20.95
C SER A 66 14.52 -9.68 20.29
N LEU A 67 13.86 -8.55 20.04
CA LEU A 67 12.57 -8.54 19.36
C LEU A 67 12.72 -8.95 17.89
N SER A 68 13.71 -8.40 17.19
CA SER A 68 14.05 -8.77 15.81
C SER A 68 14.31 -10.28 15.69
N ASN A 69 15.19 -10.84 16.52
CA ASN A 69 15.45 -12.27 16.56
C ASN A 69 14.19 -13.11 16.80
N TYR A 70 13.26 -12.63 17.63
CA TYR A 70 11.99 -13.32 17.87
C TYR A 70 11.10 -13.31 16.62
N VAL A 71 10.97 -12.16 15.97
CA VAL A 71 10.22 -12.03 14.72
C VAL A 71 10.81 -12.96 13.64
N HIS A 72 12.13 -13.00 13.48
CA HIS A 72 12.80 -13.94 12.56
C HIS A 72 12.58 -15.40 12.94
N SER A 73 12.56 -15.74 14.23
CA SER A 73 12.28 -17.12 14.67
C SER A 73 10.88 -17.62 14.27
N LYS A 74 9.97 -16.70 13.93
CA LYS A 74 8.62 -16.98 13.40
C LYS A 74 8.58 -17.04 11.87
N GLY A 75 9.71 -16.85 11.19
CA GLY A 75 9.78 -16.74 9.73
C GLY A 75 9.26 -15.41 9.18
N LEU A 76 9.11 -14.40 10.03
CA LEU A 76 8.68 -13.04 9.68
C LEU A 76 9.89 -12.10 9.58
N LYS A 77 9.67 -10.87 9.13
CA LYS A 77 10.65 -9.80 8.95
C LYS A 77 10.35 -8.65 9.92
N PHE A 78 11.39 -8.01 10.43
CA PHE A 78 11.27 -6.96 11.45
C PHE A 78 11.52 -5.57 10.85
N GLY A 79 10.59 -4.65 11.06
CA GLY A 79 10.75 -3.26 10.64
C GLY A 79 10.84 -2.28 11.80
N ILE A 80 11.54 -1.18 11.57
CA ILE A 80 11.71 -0.08 12.52
C ILE A 80 11.35 1.25 11.87
N TYR A 81 11.06 2.22 12.72
CA TYR A 81 10.77 3.60 12.34
C TYR A 81 11.88 4.51 12.83
N GLU A 82 12.17 5.52 12.03
CA GLU A 82 12.89 6.69 12.47
C GLU A 82 12.43 7.94 11.71
N ASP A 83 12.96 9.10 12.08
CA ASP A 83 12.70 10.38 11.42
C ASP A 83 14.00 11.03 10.94
N TYR A 84 14.02 11.55 9.70
CA TYR A 84 15.15 12.27 9.13
C TYR A 84 15.60 13.44 10.01
N GLY A 85 14.67 14.18 10.61
CA GLY A 85 14.94 15.46 11.29
C GLY A 85 15.62 15.37 12.65
N ASN A 86 15.60 16.48 13.39
CA ASN A 86 16.20 16.54 14.73
C ASN A 86 15.43 15.70 15.77
N TYR A 87 14.12 15.54 15.55
CA TYR A 87 13.24 14.76 16.39
C TYR A 87 12.25 13.99 15.52
N THR A 88 11.75 12.88 16.04
CA THR A 88 10.55 12.23 15.49
C THR A 88 9.33 13.12 15.64
N CYS A 89 8.27 12.84 14.88
CA CYS A 89 7.01 13.58 15.01
C CYS A 89 6.44 13.59 16.45
N ALA A 90 6.69 12.56 17.25
CA ALA A 90 6.33 12.50 18.68
C ALA A 90 7.40 13.07 19.65
N GLY A 91 8.44 13.70 19.13
CA GLY A 91 9.48 14.38 19.89
C GLY A 91 10.46 13.42 20.58
N TYR A 92 10.82 12.32 19.94
CA TYR A 92 11.97 11.47 20.33
C TYR A 92 13.19 11.84 19.48
N PRO A 93 14.42 11.41 19.81
CA PRO A 93 15.62 11.77 19.03
C PRO A 93 15.52 11.30 17.56
N GLY A 94 15.71 12.20 16.58
CA GLY A 94 15.78 11.85 15.15
C GLY A 94 17.23 11.67 14.65
N ILE A 95 17.43 11.34 13.36
CA ILE A 95 18.75 10.90 12.85
C ILE A 95 19.72 12.01 12.41
N LEU A 96 19.32 13.28 12.34
CA LEU A 96 20.25 14.33 11.89
C LEU A 96 21.55 14.33 12.72
N GLY A 97 22.69 14.23 12.03
CA GLY A 97 24.02 14.12 12.64
C GLY A 97 24.45 12.70 13.03
N PHE A 98 23.57 11.70 12.87
CA PHE A 98 23.79 10.30 13.25
C PHE A 98 23.46 9.30 12.12
N LEU A 99 23.29 9.75 10.87
CA LEU A 99 22.82 8.93 9.74
C LEU A 99 23.58 7.59 9.60
N GLU A 100 24.92 7.64 9.55
CA GLU A 100 25.76 6.44 9.47
C GLU A 100 25.62 5.54 10.71
N THR A 101 25.62 6.16 11.89
CA THR A 101 25.56 5.45 13.17
C THR A 101 24.24 4.72 13.34
N ASP A 102 23.13 5.35 12.99
CA ASP A 102 21.80 4.78 13.12
C ASP A 102 21.57 3.68 12.07
N ALA A 103 22.08 3.86 10.85
CA ALA A 103 22.09 2.78 9.85
C ALA A 103 22.85 1.54 10.35
N LEU A 104 24.05 1.70 10.91
CA LEU A 104 24.82 0.61 11.52
C LEU A 104 24.09 -0.02 12.71
N THR A 105 23.40 0.80 13.52
CA THR A 105 22.58 0.33 14.64
C THR A 105 21.48 -0.59 14.15
N PHE A 106 20.70 -0.17 13.15
CA PHE A 106 19.61 -0.96 12.57
C PHE A 106 20.11 -2.27 11.96
N ALA A 107 21.22 -2.23 11.23
CA ALA A 107 21.85 -3.44 10.70
C ALA A 107 22.34 -4.37 11.82
N SER A 108 22.93 -3.84 12.90
CA SER A 108 23.35 -4.63 14.05
C SER A 108 22.17 -5.33 14.75
N TRP A 109 20.98 -4.75 14.67
CA TRP A 109 19.73 -5.30 15.19
C TRP A 109 19.03 -6.27 14.23
N ASP A 110 19.62 -6.55 13.07
CA ASP A 110 19.01 -7.33 11.99
C ASP A 110 17.65 -6.77 11.50
N VAL A 111 17.50 -5.45 11.39
CA VAL A 111 16.29 -4.83 10.83
C VAL A 111 16.15 -5.17 9.33
N ASP A 112 14.94 -5.45 8.85
CA ASP A 112 14.63 -5.77 7.44
C ASP A 112 13.88 -4.65 6.71
N PHE A 113 13.33 -3.68 7.44
CA PHE A 113 12.51 -2.59 6.92
C PHE A 113 12.73 -1.34 7.76
N VAL A 114 12.97 -0.19 7.12
CA VAL A 114 13.12 1.09 7.78
C VAL A 114 12.13 2.09 7.17
N LYS A 115 11.21 2.60 7.98
CA LYS A 115 10.43 3.79 7.66
C LYS A 115 11.21 5.02 8.13
N LEU A 116 11.45 5.98 7.24
CA LEU A 116 12.04 7.26 7.61
C LEU A 116 11.04 8.39 7.36
N ASP A 117 10.64 9.04 8.45
CA ASP A 117 9.77 10.19 8.47
C ASP A 117 10.53 11.51 8.23
N GLY A 118 9.86 12.65 8.31
CA GLY A 118 10.47 13.94 7.96
C GLY A 118 10.06 15.12 8.85
N CYS A 119 9.54 14.87 10.06
CA CYS A 119 9.25 15.96 10.99
C CYS A 119 10.56 16.64 11.43
N TYR A 120 10.48 17.91 11.85
CA TYR A 120 11.64 18.65 12.37
C TYR A 120 12.87 18.73 11.42
N ALA A 121 12.66 18.55 10.12
CA ALA A 121 13.61 18.79 9.03
C ALA A 121 13.07 19.85 8.07
N HIS A 122 13.94 20.57 7.36
CA HIS A 122 13.47 21.47 6.30
C HIS A 122 13.23 20.68 5.00
N PRO A 123 12.07 20.82 4.32
CA PRO A 123 11.76 20.03 3.12
C PRO A 123 12.77 20.15 1.96
N SER A 124 13.53 21.24 1.89
CA SER A 124 14.61 21.41 0.90
C SER A 124 15.87 20.59 1.19
N GLU A 125 16.03 20.07 2.40
CA GLU A 125 17.19 19.24 2.79
C GLU A 125 16.95 17.77 2.44
N MET A 126 15.69 17.38 2.21
CA MET A 126 15.31 15.98 1.98
C MET A 126 15.87 15.41 0.67
N ASP A 127 16.09 16.27 -0.34
CA ASP A 127 16.73 15.89 -1.61
C ASP A 127 18.18 15.40 -1.46
N GLN A 128 18.82 15.73 -0.33
CA GLN A 128 20.15 15.25 0.03
C GLN A 128 20.08 14.17 1.13
N GLY A 129 19.30 14.44 2.18
CA GLY A 129 19.28 13.62 3.37
C GLY A 129 18.71 12.22 3.22
N TYR A 130 17.62 12.06 2.47
CA TYR A 130 17.03 10.74 2.21
C TYR A 130 17.97 9.86 1.36
N PRO A 131 18.54 10.36 0.24
CA PRO A 131 19.59 9.64 -0.49
C PRO A 131 20.82 9.29 0.36
N GLU A 132 21.29 10.22 1.19
CA GLU A 132 22.45 9.99 2.08
C GLU A 132 22.19 8.89 3.10
N PHE A 133 21.02 8.89 3.74
CA PHE A 133 20.66 7.82 4.66
C PHE A 133 20.49 6.48 3.94
N GLY A 134 19.87 6.47 2.75
CA GLY A 134 19.78 5.29 1.89
C GLY A 134 21.16 4.73 1.50
N PHE A 135 22.14 5.61 1.22
CA PHE A 135 23.53 5.22 1.00
C PHE A 135 24.13 4.54 2.24
N HIS A 136 23.94 5.10 3.43
CA HIS A 136 24.43 4.49 4.67
C HIS A 136 23.77 3.14 4.98
N LEU A 137 22.46 3.00 4.76
CA LEU A 137 21.77 1.70 4.87
C LEU A 137 22.41 0.66 3.95
N ASN A 138 22.71 1.02 2.69
CA ASN A 138 23.36 0.13 1.74
C ASN A 138 24.80 -0.24 2.15
N GLN A 139 25.58 0.70 2.72
CA GLN A 139 26.94 0.44 3.20
C GLN A 139 27.01 -0.59 4.34
N THR A 140 25.91 -0.79 5.09
CA THR A 140 25.85 -1.84 6.11
C THR A 140 25.96 -3.26 5.53
N GLY A 141 25.66 -3.43 4.24
CA GLY A 141 25.59 -4.74 3.57
C GLY A 141 24.36 -5.57 3.92
N ARG A 142 23.46 -5.06 4.78
CA ARG A 142 22.19 -5.73 5.12
C ARG A 142 21.05 -5.19 4.23
N PRO A 143 20.34 -6.05 3.48
CA PRO A 143 19.15 -5.63 2.74
C PRO A 143 18.06 -5.14 3.70
N MET A 144 17.64 -3.90 3.53
CA MET A 144 16.56 -3.26 4.29
C MET A 144 15.61 -2.57 3.32
N ILE A 145 14.32 -2.89 3.37
CA ILE A 145 13.30 -2.12 2.62
C ILE A 145 13.30 -0.69 3.17
N TYR A 146 13.48 0.29 2.30
CA TYR A 146 13.51 1.70 2.69
C TYR A 146 12.21 2.41 2.28
N SER A 147 11.41 2.77 3.28
CA SER A 147 10.12 3.45 3.14
C SER A 147 10.25 4.92 3.50
N CYS A 148 10.10 5.79 2.50
CA CYS A 148 10.42 7.21 2.61
C CYS A 148 9.15 8.08 2.75
N SER A 149 9.05 8.89 3.80
CA SER A 149 8.01 9.94 3.85
C SER A 149 8.39 11.20 3.05
N TRP A 150 9.55 11.24 2.39
CA TRP A 150 10.07 12.41 1.68
C TRP A 150 9.04 13.18 0.82
N PRO A 151 8.26 12.53 -0.10
CA PRO A 151 7.38 13.28 -0.98
C PRO A 151 6.28 14.06 -0.23
N VAL A 152 5.66 13.47 0.80
CA VAL A 152 4.53 14.13 1.49
C VAL A 152 4.95 15.46 2.11
N TYR A 153 6.12 15.53 2.73
CA TYR A 153 6.61 16.77 3.35
C TYR A 153 6.95 17.85 2.32
N GLN A 154 7.50 17.48 1.16
CA GLN A 154 7.75 18.42 0.07
C GLN A 154 6.44 18.91 -0.56
N ILE A 155 5.47 18.03 -0.77
CA ILE A 155 4.16 18.39 -1.29
C ILE A 155 3.46 19.38 -0.36
N TYR A 156 3.52 19.18 0.95
CA TYR A 156 2.99 20.13 1.94
C TYR A 156 3.67 21.50 1.92
N ALA A 157 4.96 21.53 1.57
CA ALA A 157 5.71 22.76 1.39
C ALA A 157 5.47 23.44 0.03
N GLY A 158 4.60 22.89 -0.83
CA GLY A 158 4.38 23.37 -2.20
C GLY A 158 5.53 23.10 -3.16
N MET A 159 6.44 22.19 -2.79
CA MET A 159 7.55 21.74 -3.63
C MET A 159 7.11 20.57 -4.52
N GLN A 160 7.78 20.42 -5.66
CA GLN A 160 7.57 19.28 -6.55
C GLN A 160 8.59 18.19 -6.22
N PRO A 161 8.16 17.00 -5.76
CA PRO A 161 9.08 15.90 -5.48
C PRO A 161 9.84 15.46 -6.72
N ASN A 162 11.13 15.20 -6.57
CA ASN A 162 11.95 14.60 -7.62
C ASN A 162 11.78 13.07 -7.64
N PHE A 163 10.70 12.59 -8.27
CA PHE A 163 10.40 11.17 -8.32
C PHE A 163 11.50 10.33 -8.97
N SER A 164 12.33 10.89 -9.87
CA SER A 164 13.46 10.14 -10.43
C SER A 164 14.48 9.77 -9.36
N SER A 165 14.80 10.71 -8.46
CA SER A 165 15.70 10.47 -7.33
C SER A 165 15.05 9.56 -6.28
N ILE A 166 13.76 9.79 -5.97
CA ILE A 166 13.02 8.96 -5.02
C ILE A 166 12.98 7.49 -5.47
N ILE A 167 12.76 7.21 -6.77
CA ILE A 167 12.79 5.85 -7.32
C ILE A 167 14.17 5.19 -7.16
N GLU A 168 15.25 5.96 -7.35
CA GLU A 168 16.62 5.46 -7.22
C GLU A 168 16.97 5.08 -5.78
N HIS A 169 16.41 5.80 -4.80
CA HIS A 169 16.84 5.70 -3.40
C HIS A 169 15.84 5.01 -2.48
N CYS A 170 14.54 4.93 -2.80
CA CYS A 170 13.50 4.42 -1.91
C CYS A 170 12.75 3.23 -2.52
N ASN A 171 12.39 2.25 -1.69
CA ASN A 171 11.56 1.12 -2.13
C ASN A 171 10.07 1.44 -2.15
N MET A 172 9.65 2.38 -1.31
CA MET A 172 8.30 2.92 -1.32
C MET A 172 8.28 4.31 -0.70
N TRP A 173 7.23 5.08 -0.96
CA TRP A 173 7.13 6.42 -0.41
C TRP A 173 5.70 6.90 -0.17
N ARG A 174 5.51 7.62 0.94
CA ARG A 174 4.24 8.27 1.28
C ARG A 174 4.07 9.53 0.44
N ASN A 175 2.96 9.61 -0.30
CA ASN A 175 2.63 10.76 -1.15
C ASN A 175 1.71 11.79 -0.49
N PHE A 176 0.91 11.37 0.49
CA PHE A 176 -0.24 12.12 0.95
C PHE A 176 -0.51 11.91 2.45
N ASP A 177 -1.52 12.60 2.96
CA ASP A 177 -1.94 12.64 4.36
C ASP A 177 -1.98 11.27 5.05
N ASP A 178 -1.64 11.29 6.35
CA ASP A 178 -1.80 10.13 7.22
C ASP A 178 -3.26 9.68 7.25
N ILE A 179 -3.46 8.39 6.99
CA ILE A 179 -4.77 7.79 7.10
C ILE A 179 -5.25 7.84 8.55
N GLN A 180 -6.47 8.33 8.72
CA GLN A 180 -7.19 8.32 9.99
C GLN A 180 -8.28 7.24 9.93
N ASP A 181 -8.68 6.72 11.09
CA ASP A 181 -9.74 5.72 11.20
C ASP A 181 -11.13 6.32 10.91
N SER A 182 -11.38 6.65 9.64
CA SER A 182 -12.62 7.25 9.17
C SER A 182 -12.77 7.10 7.66
N TRP A 183 -14.02 6.95 7.21
CA TRP A 183 -14.36 6.97 5.79
C TRP A 183 -13.91 8.25 5.09
N SER A 184 -14.04 9.41 5.75
CA SER A 184 -13.63 10.71 5.20
C SER A 184 -12.14 10.73 4.83
N SER A 185 -11.26 10.18 5.66
CA SER A 185 -9.83 10.11 5.36
C SER A 185 -9.52 9.15 4.21
N LEU A 186 -10.21 8.01 4.17
CA LEU A 186 -10.09 7.07 3.05
C LEU A 186 -10.53 7.73 1.73
N GLU A 187 -11.62 8.49 1.75
CA GLU A 187 -12.12 9.22 0.59
C GLU A 187 -11.12 10.26 0.06
N THR A 188 -10.50 11.05 0.95
CA THR A 188 -9.52 12.06 0.55
C THR A 188 -8.27 11.43 -0.07
N ILE A 189 -7.80 10.30 0.46
CA ILE A 189 -6.68 9.54 -0.12
C ILE A 189 -7.05 9.02 -1.52
N ILE A 190 -8.22 8.40 -1.68
CA ILE A 190 -8.70 7.90 -2.98
C ILE A 190 -8.79 9.05 -3.99
N ASP A 191 -9.32 10.21 -3.57
CA ASP A 191 -9.40 11.38 -4.44
C ASP A 191 -8.03 11.95 -4.80
N TYR A 192 -7.09 12.01 -3.85
CA TYR A 192 -5.73 12.46 -4.14
C TYR A 192 -5.06 11.57 -5.20
N TYR A 193 -5.08 10.26 -5.01
CA TYR A 193 -4.49 9.31 -5.96
C TYR A 193 -5.18 9.34 -7.32
N GLY A 194 -6.51 9.50 -7.35
CA GLY A 194 -7.28 9.57 -8.59
C GLY A 194 -7.19 10.90 -9.32
N ASN A 195 -6.96 12.02 -8.61
CA ASN A 195 -6.84 13.36 -9.18
C ASN A 195 -5.41 13.63 -9.67
N ASN A 196 -4.40 13.01 -9.06
CA ASN A 196 -2.99 13.20 -9.37
C ASN A 196 -2.35 12.01 -10.13
N GLN A 197 -3.17 11.07 -10.62
CA GLN A 197 -2.72 9.82 -11.23
C GLN A 197 -1.79 9.98 -12.44
N ASP A 198 -1.84 11.10 -13.17
CA ASP A 198 -0.92 11.35 -14.29
C ASP A 198 0.52 11.57 -13.81
N ALA A 199 0.68 12.13 -12.62
CA ALA A 199 2.00 12.38 -12.02
C ALA A 199 2.48 11.19 -11.16
N ILE A 200 1.56 10.45 -10.52
CA ILE A 200 1.91 9.44 -9.50
C ILE A 200 2.10 8.05 -10.09
N VAL A 201 1.18 7.61 -10.94
CA VAL A 201 1.13 6.22 -11.45
C VAL A 201 2.39 5.81 -12.22
N PRO A 202 3.01 6.66 -13.07
CA PRO A 202 4.21 6.27 -13.81
C PRO A 202 5.43 5.94 -12.93
N ASN A 203 5.42 6.36 -11.66
CA ASN A 203 6.55 6.18 -10.75
C ASN A 203 6.49 4.86 -9.97
N ALA A 204 5.36 4.14 -9.99
CA ALA A 204 5.24 2.85 -9.32
C ALA A 204 5.66 1.69 -10.22
N GLY A 205 6.39 0.74 -9.65
CA GLY A 205 6.83 -0.48 -10.32
C GLY A 205 7.61 -1.41 -9.38
N PRO A 206 8.03 -2.59 -9.88
CA PRO A 206 8.80 -3.54 -9.07
C PRO A 206 10.02 -2.91 -8.40
N GLY A 207 9.96 -2.83 -7.07
CA GLY A 207 11.04 -2.30 -6.23
C GLY A 207 10.88 -0.84 -5.80
N HIS A 208 9.86 -0.12 -6.29
CA HIS A 208 9.63 1.30 -6.02
C HIS A 208 8.12 1.63 -6.08
N TRP A 209 7.47 1.79 -4.92
CA TRP A 209 5.99 1.84 -4.82
C TRP A 209 5.44 3.13 -4.22
N ASN A 210 4.31 3.59 -4.74
CA ASN A 210 3.53 4.63 -4.07
C ASN A 210 2.81 4.06 -2.84
N ASP A 211 2.92 4.74 -1.71
CA ASP A 211 2.29 4.35 -0.44
C ASP A 211 1.11 5.29 -0.09
N PRO A 212 -0.15 4.82 -0.23
CA PRO A 212 -1.35 5.53 0.22
C PRO A 212 -1.63 5.39 1.72
N ASP A 213 -0.66 4.91 2.50
CA ASP A 213 -0.72 4.62 3.94
C ASP A 213 -1.46 3.32 4.28
N MET A 214 -1.49 2.99 5.58
CA MET A 214 -1.90 1.70 6.13
C MET A 214 -3.36 1.27 5.81
N LEU A 215 -3.58 -0.05 5.82
CA LEU A 215 -4.91 -0.64 5.92
C LEU A 215 -5.46 -0.48 7.34
N ILE A 216 -6.65 0.10 7.46
CA ILE A 216 -7.37 0.32 8.74
C ILE A 216 -8.57 -0.64 8.90
N ILE A 217 -8.59 -1.70 8.10
CA ILE A 217 -9.65 -2.71 8.09
C ILE A 217 -9.69 -3.46 9.42
N GLY A 218 -10.88 -3.49 10.04
CA GLY A 218 -11.09 -4.13 11.34
C GLY A 218 -10.91 -3.21 12.55
N ASN A 219 -10.56 -1.94 12.33
CA ASN A 219 -10.65 -0.89 13.35
C ASN A 219 -12.12 -0.42 13.52
N PHE A 220 -12.35 0.86 13.83
CA PHE A 220 -13.64 1.35 14.32
C PHE A 220 -14.37 2.26 13.34
N GLY A 221 -13.65 2.93 12.43
CA GLY A 221 -14.15 4.02 11.60
C GLY A 221 -14.70 3.63 10.24
N LEU A 222 -14.49 2.38 9.80
CA LEU A 222 -14.99 1.87 8.53
C LEU A 222 -16.11 0.84 8.71
N SER A 223 -17.17 0.98 7.92
CA SER A 223 -18.18 -0.07 7.76
C SER A 223 -17.59 -1.29 7.02
N TYR A 224 -18.34 -2.40 6.99
CA TYR A 224 -17.94 -3.60 6.22
C TYR A 224 -17.72 -3.30 4.73
N GLU A 225 -18.64 -2.57 4.11
CA GLU A 225 -18.54 -2.17 2.70
C GLU A 225 -17.34 -1.23 2.45
N GLN A 226 -17.05 -0.35 3.39
CA GLN A 226 -15.91 0.57 3.30
C GLN A 226 -14.57 -0.16 3.49
N CYS A 227 -14.53 -1.19 4.34
CA CYS A 227 -13.38 -2.09 4.44
C CYS A 227 -13.13 -2.84 3.13
N LYS A 228 -14.20 -3.36 2.48
CA LYS A 228 -14.09 -3.98 1.15
C LYS A 228 -13.53 -2.97 0.13
N THR A 229 -14.01 -1.72 0.16
CA THR A 229 -13.52 -0.63 -0.68
C THR A 229 -12.03 -0.36 -0.49
N GLN A 230 -11.55 -0.25 0.75
CA GLN A 230 -10.12 0.01 1.01
C GLN A 230 -9.25 -1.09 0.41
N MET A 231 -9.51 -2.36 0.73
CA MET A 231 -8.70 -3.48 0.25
C MET A 231 -8.70 -3.57 -1.29
N ALA A 232 -9.85 -3.38 -1.93
CA ALA A 232 -9.96 -3.43 -3.38
C ALA A 232 -9.17 -2.30 -4.06
N LEU A 233 -9.28 -1.06 -3.56
CA LEU A 233 -8.56 0.05 -4.16
C LEU A 233 -7.07 0.03 -3.88
N TRP A 234 -6.62 -0.40 -2.69
CA TRP A 234 -5.20 -0.59 -2.42
C TRP A 234 -4.60 -1.62 -3.38
N ALA A 235 -5.29 -2.74 -3.59
CA ALA A 235 -4.87 -3.74 -4.57
C ALA A 235 -4.86 -3.19 -6.01
N VAL A 236 -5.84 -2.38 -6.41
CA VAL A 236 -5.82 -1.73 -7.75
C VAL A 236 -4.69 -0.70 -7.86
N LEU A 237 -4.32 -0.04 -6.77
CA LEU A 237 -3.26 0.96 -6.72
C LEU A 237 -1.84 0.34 -6.62
N ALA A 238 -1.71 -0.98 -6.52
CA ALA A 238 -0.42 -1.64 -6.25
C ALA A 238 0.25 -1.09 -4.99
N ALA A 239 -0.56 -0.87 -3.95
CA ALA A 239 -0.13 -0.26 -2.70
C ALA A 239 0.46 -1.30 -1.74
N PRO A 240 1.36 -0.92 -0.84
CA PRO A 240 1.73 -1.78 0.29
C PRO A 240 0.49 -2.18 1.11
N LEU A 241 0.29 -3.48 1.32
CA LEU A 241 -0.77 -3.99 2.20
C LEU A 241 -0.26 -4.05 3.66
N LEU A 242 -0.05 -2.89 4.27
CA LEU A 242 0.43 -2.77 5.65
C LEU A 242 -0.75 -2.63 6.62
N MET A 243 -1.04 -3.66 7.40
CA MET A 243 -2.13 -3.66 8.38
C MET A 243 -1.78 -2.86 9.63
N SER A 244 -2.71 -2.04 10.11
CA SER A 244 -2.63 -1.39 11.41
C SER A 244 -3.93 -1.59 12.18
N VAL A 245 -4.07 -2.77 12.79
CA VAL A 245 -5.27 -3.23 13.48
C VAL A 245 -4.91 -4.20 14.61
N ASP A 246 -5.71 -4.25 15.68
CA ASP A 246 -5.53 -5.22 16.75
C ASP A 246 -5.98 -6.63 16.34
N LEU A 247 -5.03 -7.46 15.92
CA LEU A 247 -5.29 -8.83 15.47
C LEU A 247 -5.77 -9.77 16.58
N ARG A 248 -5.64 -9.39 17.86
CA ARG A 248 -6.15 -10.19 19.00
C ARG A 248 -7.67 -10.22 19.04
N THR A 249 -8.31 -9.19 18.48
CA THR A 249 -9.75 -8.95 18.62
C THR A 249 -10.45 -8.68 17.28
N ILE A 250 -9.74 -8.81 16.16
CA ILE A 250 -10.32 -8.59 14.83
C ILE A 250 -11.47 -9.56 14.57
N ARG A 251 -12.58 -9.04 14.05
CA ARG A 251 -13.75 -9.88 13.75
C ARG A 251 -13.51 -10.74 12.51
N PRO A 252 -14.08 -11.96 12.43
CA PRO A 252 -13.86 -12.88 11.32
C PRO A 252 -14.14 -12.29 9.94
N GLU A 253 -15.18 -11.45 9.81
CA GLU A 253 -15.56 -10.83 8.55
C GLU A 253 -14.49 -9.85 8.01
N TYR A 254 -13.78 -9.13 8.89
CA TYR A 254 -12.68 -8.24 8.49
C TYR A 254 -11.38 -8.99 8.25
N LYS A 255 -11.12 -10.04 9.05
CA LYS A 255 -10.03 -10.99 8.78
C LYS A 255 -10.16 -11.61 7.39
N ALA A 256 -11.38 -11.99 6.99
CA ALA A 256 -11.63 -12.57 5.67
C ALA A 256 -11.32 -11.59 4.52
N ILE A 257 -11.59 -10.29 4.69
CA ILE A 257 -11.20 -9.27 3.70
C ILE A 257 -9.67 -9.21 3.57
N LEU A 258 -8.96 -9.11 4.70
CA LEU A 258 -7.51 -9.03 4.73
C LEU A 258 -6.84 -10.29 4.18
N GLN A 259 -7.45 -11.48 4.37
CA GLN A 259 -6.90 -12.76 3.89
C GLN A 259 -7.44 -13.19 2.51
N ASN A 260 -8.14 -12.31 1.80
CA ASN A 260 -8.70 -12.64 0.49
C ASN A 260 -7.58 -12.84 -0.55
N LYS A 261 -7.21 -14.11 -0.77
CA LYS A 261 -6.15 -14.53 -1.71
C LYS A 261 -6.37 -14.04 -3.14
N LYS A 262 -7.62 -13.92 -3.59
CA LYS A 262 -7.91 -13.44 -4.96
C LYS A 262 -7.51 -11.97 -5.12
N ILE A 263 -7.82 -11.14 -4.13
CA ILE A 263 -7.48 -9.71 -4.14
C ILE A 263 -6.00 -9.48 -3.84
N ILE A 264 -5.41 -10.25 -2.92
CA ILE A 264 -3.95 -10.23 -2.70
C ILE A 264 -3.21 -10.61 -3.99
N ALA A 265 -3.71 -11.55 -4.79
CA ALA A 265 -3.08 -11.89 -6.07
C ALA A 265 -3.20 -10.77 -7.12
N VAL A 266 -4.21 -9.89 -7.03
CA VAL A 266 -4.26 -8.66 -7.83
C VAL A 266 -3.20 -7.68 -7.35
N ASP A 267 -3.09 -7.49 -6.03
CA ASP A 267 -2.11 -6.61 -5.42
C ASP A 267 -0.67 -7.01 -5.80
N GLN A 268 -0.36 -8.29 -5.63
CA GLN A 268 0.94 -8.92 -5.84
C GLN A 268 1.21 -9.31 -7.31
N ASP A 269 0.43 -8.79 -8.26
CA ASP A 269 0.65 -9.11 -9.68
C ASP A 269 2.06 -8.68 -10.13
N PRO A 270 2.84 -9.59 -10.78
CA PRO A 270 4.25 -9.37 -11.06
C PRO A 270 4.53 -8.30 -12.12
N LEU A 271 3.53 -7.83 -12.87
CA LEU A 271 3.74 -6.67 -13.74
C LEU A 271 4.05 -5.41 -12.92
N GLY A 272 3.57 -5.33 -11.68
CA GLY A 272 3.77 -4.17 -10.82
C GLY A 272 3.21 -2.87 -11.37
N ILE A 273 2.28 -2.92 -12.33
CA ILE A 273 1.68 -1.73 -12.91
C ILE A 273 0.57 -1.24 -11.98
N GLN A 274 0.73 -0.04 -11.43
CA GLN A 274 -0.31 0.63 -10.66
C GLN A 274 -1.52 0.97 -11.55
N GLY A 275 -2.73 0.71 -11.03
CA GLY A 275 -3.99 1.02 -11.70
C GLY A 275 -4.37 2.49 -11.69
N ARG A 276 -5.47 2.81 -12.40
CA ARG A 276 -5.93 4.17 -12.66
C ARG A 276 -7.44 4.29 -12.50
N ARG A 277 -7.92 5.48 -12.13
CA ARG A 277 -9.35 5.83 -12.24
C ARG A 277 -9.68 6.14 -13.70
N ILE A 278 -10.51 5.31 -14.31
CA ILE A 278 -10.91 5.40 -15.72
C ILE A 278 -12.29 6.02 -15.92
N TYR A 279 -13.10 6.12 -14.87
CA TYR A 279 -14.42 6.75 -14.90
C TYR A 279 -14.74 7.43 -13.56
N LYS A 280 -15.41 8.59 -13.62
CA LYS A 280 -16.00 9.28 -12.47
C LYS A 280 -17.24 10.06 -12.91
N HIS A 281 -18.42 9.67 -12.43
CA HIS A 281 -19.65 10.41 -12.69
C HIS A 281 -20.74 10.06 -11.68
N LYS A 282 -21.48 11.07 -11.18
CA LYS A 282 -22.65 10.91 -10.29
C LYS A 282 -22.41 9.97 -9.09
N GLY A 283 -21.23 10.07 -8.48
CA GLY A 283 -20.87 9.24 -7.32
C GLY A 283 -20.45 7.81 -7.67
N ILE A 284 -20.34 7.44 -8.95
CA ILE A 284 -19.74 6.18 -9.38
C ILE A 284 -18.34 6.45 -9.91
N GLU A 285 -17.38 5.65 -9.47
CA GLU A 285 -16.03 5.60 -10.00
C GLU A 285 -15.71 4.20 -10.50
N ILE A 286 -14.93 4.10 -11.57
CA ILE A 286 -14.39 2.82 -12.05
C ILE A 286 -12.88 2.95 -12.14
N TRP A 287 -12.20 1.99 -11.54
CA TRP A 287 -10.75 1.89 -11.51
C TRP A 287 -10.30 0.61 -12.22
N ALA A 288 -9.17 0.67 -12.91
CA ALA A 288 -8.63 -0.46 -13.67
C ALA A 288 -7.13 -0.61 -13.44
N ARG A 289 -6.70 -1.84 -13.13
CA ARG A 289 -5.29 -2.25 -13.04
C ARG A 289 -5.00 -3.31 -14.09
N PRO A 290 -4.05 -3.10 -15.01
CA PRO A 290 -3.53 -4.17 -15.86
C PRO A 290 -2.80 -5.20 -15.01
N ILE A 291 -3.10 -6.47 -15.24
CA ILE A 291 -2.52 -7.63 -14.53
C ILE A 291 -2.20 -8.75 -15.52
N THR A 292 -1.52 -9.78 -15.04
CA THR A 292 -1.28 -11.03 -15.78
C THR A 292 -2.55 -11.90 -15.89
N PRO A 293 -2.65 -12.78 -16.90
CA PRO A 293 -1.73 -12.94 -18.04
C PRO A 293 -1.74 -11.76 -19.03
N VAL A 294 -0.70 -11.68 -19.86
CA VAL A 294 -0.57 -10.72 -20.98
C VAL A 294 -0.41 -11.53 -22.25
N TYR A 295 -1.10 -11.14 -23.32
CA TYR A 295 -0.97 -11.75 -24.65
C TYR A 295 -0.84 -10.67 -25.71
N GLN A 296 0.31 -10.66 -26.39
CA GLN A 296 0.69 -9.59 -27.32
C GLN A 296 0.59 -8.22 -26.62
N ASN A 297 -0.28 -7.33 -27.12
CA ASN A 297 -0.51 -6.00 -26.55
C ASN A 297 -1.76 -5.93 -25.66
N TYR A 298 -2.35 -7.08 -25.30
CA TYR A 298 -3.52 -7.17 -24.45
C TYR A 298 -3.15 -7.65 -23.06
N TYR A 299 -3.73 -7.03 -22.05
CA TYR A 299 -3.58 -7.41 -20.64
C TYR A 299 -4.87 -8.06 -20.15
N SER A 300 -4.77 -8.89 -19.11
CA SER A 300 -5.85 -9.09 -18.15
C SER A 300 -6.01 -7.85 -17.27
N TYR A 301 -7.15 -7.71 -16.59
CA TYR A 301 -7.42 -6.54 -15.77
C TYR A 301 -8.11 -6.89 -14.46
N ALA A 302 -7.77 -6.18 -13.39
CA ALA A 302 -8.65 -6.01 -12.25
C ALA A 302 -9.45 -4.72 -12.40
N ILE A 303 -10.77 -4.79 -12.27
CA ILE A 303 -11.69 -3.65 -12.42
C ILE A 303 -12.48 -3.46 -11.13
N ALA A 304 -12.34 -2.30 -10.48
CA ALA A 304 -13.09 -1.95 -9.27
C ALA A 304 -14.15 -0.89 -9.58
N PHE A 305 -15.42 -1.22 -9.33
CA PHE A 305 -16.57 -0.32 -9.39
C PHE A 305 -16.88 0.19 -8.00
N LEU A 306 -16.61 1.47 -7.75
CA LEU A 306 -16.81 2.12 -6.46
C LEU A 306 -18.05 3.01 -6.49
N ASN A 307 -18.90 2.89 -5.49
CA ASN A 307 -20.02 3.79 -5.26
C ASN A 307 -19.69 4.74 -4.08
N ARG A 308 -19.39 5.99 -4.40
CA ARG A 308 -19.12 7.09 -3.46
C ARG A 308 -20.36 7.64 -2.78
N ARG A 309 -21.57 7.21 -3.16
CA ARG A 309 -22.78 7.59 -2.43
C ARG A 309 -22.77 6.95 -1.06
N THR A 310 -23.23 7.67 -0.04
CA THR A 310 -23.35 7.18 1.34
C THR A 310 -24.81 6.95 1.75
N ASP A 311 -25.73 7.10 0.80
CA ASP A 311 -27.17 7.03 1.02
C ASP A 311 -27.88 6.16 -0.04
N GLY A 312 -29.14 5.81 0.26
CA GLY A 312 -30.03 5.12 -0.66
C GLY A 312 -29.72 3.63 -0.86
N THR A 313 -30.11 3.11 -2.01
CA THR A 313 -29.98 1.69 -2.39
C THR A 313 -28.74 1.45 -3.26
N PRO A 314 -28.35 0.18 -3.48
CA PRO A 314 -27.26 -0.15 -4.39
C PRO A 314 -27.47 0.46 -5.78
N SER A 315 -26.39 0.95 -6.39
CA SER A 315 -26.43 1.54 -7.73
C SER A 315 -26.18 0.48 -8.78
N ASP A 316 -27.08 0.38 -9.77
CA ASP A 316 -26.87 -0.44 -10.96
C ASP A 316 -25.89 0.25 -11.91
N VAL A 317 -24.76 -0.41 -12.20
CA VAL A 317 -23.79 0.04 -13.20
C VAL A 317 -23.81 -0.96 -14.35
N SER A 318 -24.03 -0.47 -15.57
CA SER A 318 -24.04 -1.28 -16.79
C SER A 318 -23.11 -0.66 -17.83
N VAL A 319 -22.07 -1.40 -18.22
CA VAL A 319 -21.03 -0.92 -19.14
C VAL A 319 -20.51 -2.07 -20.00
N THR A 320 -20.11 -1.79 -21.23
CA THR A 320 -19.45 -2.80 -22.07
C THR A 320 -17.98 -2.96 -21.70
N LEU A 321 -17.41 -4.14 -21.92
CA LEU A 321 -15.97 -4.36 -21.71
C LEU A 321 -15.13 -3.39 -22.55
N LYS A 322 -15.55 -3.10 -23.78
CA LYS A 322 -14.88 -2.12 -24.65
C LYS A 322 -14.85 -0.72 -24.05
N GLU A 323 -15.92 -0.29 -23.38
CA GLU A 323 -15.99 1.01 -22.70
C GLU A 323 -15.03 1.08 -21.50
N LEU A 324 -14.74 -0.05 -20.86
CA LEU A 324 -13.71 -0.19 -19.81
C LEU A 324 -12.28 -0.25 -20.37
N GLY A 325 -12.12 -0.32 -21.69
CA GLY A 325 -10.82 -0.46 -22.36
C GLY A 325 -10.41 -1.92 -22.64
N LEU A 326 -11.23 -2.91 -22.26
CA LEU A 326 -11.01 -4.33 -22.50
C LEU A 326 -11.38 -4.67 -23.95
N GLN A 327 -10.36 -4.80 -24.79
CA GLN A 327 -10.52 -4.83 -26.25
C GLN A 327 -10.06 -6.13 -26.91
N TYR A 328 -9.59 -7.12 -26.14
CA TYR A 328 -9.15 -8.38 -26.72
C TYR A 328 -10.31 -9.11 -27.44
N PRO A 329 -10.19 -9.42 -28.74
CA PRO A 329 -11.29 -10.01 -29.51
C PRO A 329 -11.77 -11.37 -29.00
N GLY A 330 -10.89 -12.17 -28.39
CA GLY A 330 -11.23 -13.46 -27.78
C GLY A 330 -12.06 -13.34 -26.49
N GLY A 331 -12.17 -12.13 -25.94
CA GLY A 331 -12.93 -11.87 -24.71
C GLY A 331 -12.14 -12.15 -23.44
N TYR A 332 -12.84 -12.07 -22.32
CA TYR A 332 -12.27 -12.18 -20.98
C TYR A 332 -13.13 -13.10 -20.14
N ARG A 333 -12.51 -14.01 -19.38
CA ARG A 333 -13.18 -14.70 -18.28
C ARG A 333 -13.29 -13.72 -17.11
N VAL A 334 -14.52 -13.47 -16.65
CA VAL A 334 -14.78 -12.43 -15.66
C VAL A 334 -15.35 -13.05 -14.38
N GLU A 335 -14.70 -12.83 -13.25
CA GLU A 335 -15.17 -13.27 -11.92
C GLU A 335 -15.18 -12.11 -10.91
N ASP A 336 -16.09 -12.16 -9.94
CA ASP A 336 -16.07 -11.32 -8.74
C ASP A 336 -15.06 -11.87 -7.72
N LEU A 337 -14.32 -10.98 -7.03
CA LEU A 337 -13.29 -11.38 -6.08
C LEU A 337 -13.74 -11.35 -4.62
N TYR A 338 -14.92 -10.80 -4.32
CA TYR A 338 -15.53 -10.88 -3.00
C TYR A 338 -16.66 -11.91 -2.94
N GLU A 339 -17.48 -11.94 -3.98
CA GLU A 339 -18.62 -12.83 -4.09
C GLU A 339 -18.29 -14.03 -4.98
N ASP A 340 -18.91 -15.18 -4.74
CA ASP A 340 -18.72 -16.38 -5.57
C ASP A 340 -19.54 -16.29 -6.87
N VAL A 341 -19.19 -15.33 -7.72
CA VAL A 341 -19.88 -15.01 -8.97
C VAL A 341 -18.92 -15.09 -10.16
N ASP A 342 -19.10 -16.08 -11.02
CA ASP A 342 -18.45 -16.19 -12.33
C ASP A 342 -19.42 -15.69 -13.41
N TYR A 343 -19.03 -14.64 -14.12
CA TYR A 343 -19.79 -14.06 -15.23
C TYR A 343 -19.53 -14.77 -16.57
N GLY A 344 -18.61 -15.74 -16.58
CA GLY A 344 -18.19 -16.49 -17.76
C GLY A 344 -17.30 -15.67 -18.68
N ILE A 345 -17.29 -16.05 -19.96
CA ILE A 345 -16.50 -15.36 -20.99
C ILE A 345 -17.34 -14.24 -21.60
N LEU A 346 -16.86 -13.01 -21.45
CA LEU A 346 -17.49 -11.80 -21.99
C LEU A 346 -16.62 -11.22 -23.12
N THR A 347 -17.24 -10.86 -24.24
CA THR A 347 -16.53 -10.19 -25.35
C THR A 347 -16.56 -8.68 -25.15
N PRO A 348 -15.73 -7.90 -25.88
CA PRO A 348 -15.71 -6.43 -25.75
C PRO A 348 -17.09 -5.76 -25.92
N GLN A 349 -18.01 -6.36 -26.67
CA GLN A 349 -19.34 -5.81 -26.91
C GLN A 349 -20.36 -6.17 -25.82
N THR A 350 -20.07 -7.16 -24.97
CA THR A 350 -20.97 -7.60 -23.91
C THR A 350 -21.03 -6.56 -22.79
N LYS A 351 -22.25 -6.25 -22.33
CA LYS A 351 -22.48 -5.41 -21.15
C LYS A 351 -22.36 -6.23 -19.89
N ILE A 352 -21.44 -5.86 -19.01
CA ILE A 352 -21.45 -6.30 -17.63
C ILE A 352 -22.38 -5.41 -16.80
N LYS A 353 -23.09 -6.04 -15.85
CA LYS A 353 -24.00 -5.37 -14.93
C LYS A 353 -23.62 -5.73 -13.51
N VAL A 354 -23.30 -4.72 -12.71
CA VAL A 354 -22.95 -4.88 -11.30
C VAL A 354 -23.84 -3.98 -10.44
N LYS A 355 -24.15 -4.43 -9.23
CA LYS A 355 -24.87 -3.65 -8.22
C LYS A 355 -23.89 -3.29 -7.12
N VAL A 356 -23.64 -1.99 -6.95
CA VAL A 356 -22.61 -1.50 -6.02
C VAL A 356 -23.29 -0.81 -4.85
N ASN A 357 -23.11 -1.36 -3.65
CA ASN A 357 -23.66 -0.80 -2.40
C ASN A 357 -23.10 0.61 -2.13
N PRO A 358 -23.85 1.51 -1.45
CA PRO A 358 -23.32 2.79 -1.00
C PRO A 358 -22.03 2.62 -0.19
N SER A 359 -21.01 3.43 -0.48
CA SER A 359 -19.64 3.36 0.06
C SER A 359 -18.91 2.01 -0.13
N GLY A 360 -19.48 1.13 -0.95
CA GLY A 360 -18.97 -0.20 -1.25
C GLY A 360 -18.32 -0.29 -2.63
N VAL A 361 -17.81 -1.48 -2.91
CA VAL A 361 -17.09 -1.81 -4.14
C VAL A 361 -17.53 -3.17 -4.68
N VAL A 362 -17.54 -3.30 -6.00
CA VAL A 362 -17.47 -4.59 -6.70
C VAL A 362 -16.13 -4.63 -7.42
N ILE A 363 -15.29 -5.61 -7.12
CA ILE A 363 -14.00 -5.80 -7.79
C ILE A 363 -14.01 -7.09 -8.59
N LEU A 364 -13.68 -6.98 -9.87
CA LEU A 364 -13.70 -8.08 -10.82
C LEU A 364 -12.29 -8.36 -11.31
N ARG A 365 -11.98 -9.64 -11.54
CA ARG A 365 -10.83 -10.08 -12.35
C ARG A 365 -11.33 -10.45 -13.74
N CYS A 366 -10.70 -9.88 -14.75
CA CYS A 366 -10.99 -10.08 -16.16
C CYS A 366 -9.76 -10.69 -16.82
N ASP A 367 -9.66 -12.01 -16.82
CA ASP A 367 -8.54 -12.72 -17.42
C ASP A 367 -8.72 -12.90 -18.93
N LEU A 368 -7.67 -12.69 -19.71
CA LEU A 368 -7.70 -12.94 -21.16
C LEU A 368 -8.15 -14.37 -21.46
N GLN A 369 -9.19 -14.53 -22.27
CA GLN A 369 -9.62 -15.83 -22.76
C GLN A 369 -8.72 -16.27 -23.92
N LEU A 370 -7.60 -16.89 -23.60
CA LEU A 370 -6.70 -17.49 -24.58
C LEU A 370 -7.25 -18.86 -24.99
N ASP A 371 -7.35 -19.13 -26.30
CA ASP A 371 -7.64 -20.48 -26.78
C ASP A 371 -6.55 -21.45 -26.27
N GLU A 372 -6.94 -22.65 -25.81
CA GLU A 372 -6.07 -23.63 -25.15
C GLU A 372 -4.80 -23.99 -25.95
N ILE A 373 -4.80 -23.75 -27.26
CA ILE A 373 -3.67 -24.00 -28.17
C ILE A 373 -2.50 -23.03 -27.94
N PHE A 374 -2.75 -21.83 -27.40
CA PHE A 374 -1.74 -20.75 -27.28
C PHE A 374 -1.22 -20.50 -25.86
N ALA A 375 -1.68 -21.27 -24.87
CA ALA A 375 -1.26 -21.14 -23.47
C ALA A 375 0.23 -21.49 -23.20
N SER A 376 1.00 -21.87 -24.23
CA SER A 376 2.40 -22.31 -24.12
C SER A 376 3.46 -21.25 -24.47
N SER A 377 3.12 -20.10 -25.06
CA SER A 377 4.12 -19.05 -25.34
C SER A 377 4.20 -18.02 -24.20
N ARG A 378 5.00 -18.33 -23.18
CA ARG A 378 5.28 -17.41 -22.07
C ARG A 378 6.31 -16.36 -22.48
N TYR A 379 6.07 -15.13 -22.02
CA TYR A 379 6.96 -13.97 -21.98
C TYR A 379 7.51 -13.46 -23.33
N THR A 380 6.92 -12.38 -23.82
CA THR A 380 7.66 -11.37 -24.60
C THR A 380 8.04 -10.22 -23.65
N PRO A 381 9.34 -9.92 -23.46
CA PRO A 381 9.75 -8.75 -22.70
C PRO A 381 9.42 -7.51 -23.52
N TYR A 382 8.42 -6.73 -23.06
CA TYR A 382 8.12 -5.41 -23.61
C TYR A 382 8.01 -4.38 -22.49
N THR A 383 8.73 -3.29 -22.66
CA THR A 383 8.84 -2.13 -21.76
C THR A 383 7.60 -1.23 -21.82
N PRO A 384 6.87 -0.98 -20.71
CA PRO A 384 5.68 -0.16 -20.72
C PRO A 384 5.98 1.24 -20.16
N LEU A 385 5.89 2.29 -20.98
CA LEU A 385 5.80 3.64 -20.41
C LEU A 385 4.92 4.63 -21.18
N ASN A 386 4.20 4.24 -22.24
CA ASN A 386 3.42 5.25 -23.00
C ASN A 386 2.09 4.83 -23.64
N GLN A 387 1.49 3.67 -23.33
CA GLN A 387 0.24 3.26 -24.01
C GLN A 387 -0.88 2.65 -23.15
N VAL A 388 -0.76 2.69 -21.83
CA VAL A 388 -1.80 2.13 -20.96
C VAL A 388 -2.71 3.27 -20.47
N PHE A 389 -3.82 3.47 -21.19
CA PHE A 389 -4.90 4.44 -21.02
C PHE A 389 -4.66 5.89 -21.50
N LYS A 390 -5.34 6.27 -22.61
CA LYS A 390 -5.67 7.69 -22.88
C LYS A 390 -6.96 8.03 -22.13
N VAL A 391 -6.89 8.94 -21.16
CA VAL A 391 -8.06 9.50 -20.48
C VAL A 391 -9.02 10.06 -21.53
N ARG A 392 -10.24 9.51 -21.63
CA ARG A 392 -11.29 10.10 -22.49
C ARG A 392 -11.92 11.26 -21.74
N GLN A 393 -11.82 12.47 -22.30
CA GLN A 393 -12.65 13.58 -21.86
C GLN A 393 -14.12 13.27 -22.18
N ASN A 394 -14.94 13.16 -21.14
CA ASN A 394 -16.40 13.24 -21.12
C ASN A 394 -17.13 12.83 -22.41
N SER A 395 -17.58 11.58 -22.48
CA SER A 395 -18.97 11.22 -22.85
C SER A 395 -19.10 9.70 -23.00
N PHE A 396 -19.68 9.06 -21.99
CA PHE A 396 -20.53 7.89 -22.24
C PHE A 396 -21.94 8.46 -22.37
N LYS A 397 -22.51 8.40 -23.57
CA LYS A 397 -23.92 8.74 -23.82
C LYS A 397 -24.79 7.54 -23.52
#